data_AF-A0A318HF48-F1
#
_entry.id   AF-A0A318HF48-F1
#
_cell.length_a   1.000
_cell.length_b   1.000
_cell.length_c   1.000
_cell.angle_alpha   90.00
_cell.angle_beta   90.00
_cell.angle_gamma   90.00
#
_symmetry.space_group_name_H-M   'P 1'
#
loop_
_entity.id
_entity.type
_entity.pdbx_description
1 polymer ?
#
loop_
_entity_poly.entity_id
_entity_poly.type
_entity_poly.pdbx_seq_one_letter_code
_entity_poly.pdbx_strand_id
1 'polypeptide(L)'
;MAALVERLERWAAAEGADVTVVFERPPSPPIESAVIKVAHAPKAAPNSADDEIVRLVRADSDPAQIRVATSDRTLSARVEAAGACVYPAQSLRNLIDPR
;
A
#
# COMPACT_ATOMS: atom_id res chain seq x y z
N MET A 1 -0.64 11.02 -8.65
CA MET A 1 -0.84 10.10 -7.51
C MET A 1 -2.15 10.37 -6.77
N ALA A 2 -2.58 11.63 -6.61
CA ALA A 2 -3.89 11.98 -6.04
C ALA A 2 -5.06 11.17 -6.63
N ALA A 3 -5.18 11.09 -7.96
CA ALA A 3 -6.25 10.31 -8.60
C ALA A 3 -6.25 8.80 -8.27
N LEU A 4 -5.10 8.20 -7.92
CA LEU A 4 -5.04 6.82 -7.47
C LEU A 4 -5.57 6.70 -6.04
N VAL A 5 -5.16 7.63 -5.16
CA VAL A 5 -5.62 7.69 -3.77
C VAL A 5 -7.13 7.91 -3.74
N GLU A 6 -7.68 8.84 -4.51
CA GLU A 6 -9.13 9.08 -4.58
C GLU A 6 -9.93 7.84 -5.05
N ARG A 7 -9.37 7.03 -5.96
CA ARG A 7 -10.00 5.77 -6.38
C ARG A 7 -9.95 4.72 -5.28
N LEU A 8 -8.81 4.61 -4.60
CA LEU A 8 -8.66 3.73 -3.44
C LEU A 8 -9.60 4.12 -2.31
N GLU A 9 -9.76 5.41 -2.02
CA GLU A 9 -10.68 5.92 -1.02
C GLU A 9 -12.13 5.53 -1.31
N ARG A 10 -12.60 5.78 -2.54
CA ARG A 10 -13.97 5.43 -2.93
C ARG A 10 -14.22 3.93 -2.83
N TRP A 11 -13.27 3.12 -3.31
CA TRP A 11 -13.35 1.67 -3.24
C TRP A 11 -13.30 1.17 -1.78
N ALA A 12 -12.37 1.67 -0.97
CA ALA A 12 -12.22 1.27 0.43
C ALA A 12 -13.46 1.63 1.26
N ALA A 13 -14.07 2.79 1.01
CA ALA A 13 -15.31 3.19 1.67
C ALA A 13 -16.48 2.28 1.29
N ALA A 14 -16.55 1.83 0.04
CA ALA A 14 -17.62 0.95 -0.44
C ALA A 14 -17.48 -0.49 0.10
N GLU A 15 -16.26 -1.02 0.15
CA GLU A 15 -15.98 -2.40 0.59
C GLU A 15 -15.70 -2.52 2.10
N GLY A 16 -15.55 -1.41 2.82
CA GLY A 16 -15.09 -1.41 4.21
C GLY A 16 -13.67 -1.94 4.37
N ALA A 17 -12.81 -1.73 3.36
CA ALA A 17 -11.44 -2.24 3.34
C ALA A 17 -10.49 -1.33 4.14
N ASP A 18 -9.65 -1.91 4.99
CA ASP A 18 -8.54 -1.21 5.63
C ASP A 18 -7.37 -1.11 4.65
N VAL A 19 -7.02 0.13 4.26
CA VAL A 19 -6.04 0.41 3.23
C VAL A 19 -4.98 1.37 3.75
N THR A 20 -3.72 0.99 3.57
CA THR A 20 -2.57 1.88 3.76
C THR A 20 -1.83 2.07 2.44
N VAL A 21 -1.64 3.33 2.03
CA VAL A 21 -0.80 3.71 0.88
C VAL A 21 0.53 4.24 1.41
N VAL A 22 1.65 3.67 0.95
CA VAL A 22 2.99 4.02 1.42
C VAL A 22 3.76 4.75 0.30
N PHE A 23 4.27 5.94 0.60
CA PHE A 23 5.12 6.72 -0.30
C PHE A 23 6.59 6.73 0.14
N GLU A 24 7.52 6.90 -0.80
CA GLU A 24 8.95 7.03 -0.49
C GLU A 24 9.28 8.30 0.30
N ARG A 25 8.46 9.34 0.13
CA ARG A 25 8.56 10.65 0.78
C ARG A 25 7.15 11.17 1.08
N PRO A 26 7.00 12.10 2.03
CA PRO A 26 5.71 12.75 2.25
C PRO A 26 5.15 13.33 0.94
N PRO A 27 3.87 13.09 0.60
CA PRO A 27 3.26 13.70 -0.57
C PRO A 27 3.21 15.22 -0.41
N SER A 28 3.39 15.94 -1.52
CA SER A 28 3.30 17.40 -1.59
C SER A 28 2.40 17.81 -2.77
N PRO A 29 1.24 18.43 -2.53
CA PRO A 29 0.66 18.74 -1.23
C PRO A 29 0.32 17.48 -0.41
N PRO A 30 0.17 17.59 0.94
CA PRO A 30 -0.29 16.49 1.76
C PRO A 30 -1.60 15.92 1.24
N ILE A 31 -1.74 14.59 1.29
CA ILE A 31 -2.98 13.90 0.96
C ILE A 31 -3.61 13.48 2.29
N GLU A 32 -4.71 14.12 2.64
CA GLU A 32 -5.51 13.80 3.82
C GLU A 32 -6.68 12.92 3.42
N SER A 33 -6.88 11.83 4.16
CA SER A 33 -7.97 10.89 3.93
C SER A 33 -8.59 10.48 5.25
N ALA A 34 -9.93 10.45 5.29
CA ALA A 34 -10.67 9.90 6.43
C ALA A 34 -10.87 8.38 6.34
N VAL A 35 -10.64 7.79 5.16
CA VAL A 35 -10.98 6.39 4.85
C VAL A 35 -9.73 5.52 4.78
N ILE A 36 -8.66 6.02 4.17
CA ILE A 36 -7.42 5.25 4.02
C ILE A 36 -6.27 5.90 4.79
N LYS A 37 -5.30 5.11 5.21
CA LYS A 37 -4.08 5.63 5.81
C LYS A 37 -3.07 5.99 4.74
N VAL A 38 -2.54 7.21 4.78
CA VAL A 38 -1.39 7.62 3.97
C VAL A 38 -0.15 7.63 4.86
N ALA A 39 0.80 6.75 4.55
CA ALA A 39 2.08 6.64 5.23
C ALA A 39 3.23 6.98 4.28
N HIS A 40 4.39 7.24 4.85
CA HIS A 40 5.61 7.43 4.08
C HIS A 40 6.82 6.88 4.82
N ALA A 41 7.88 6.58 4.07
CA ALA A 41 9.14 6.19 4.66
C ALA A 41 9.69 7.30 5.58
N PRO A 42 10.36 6.95 6.69
CA PRO A 42 10.93 7.94 7.61
C PRO A 42 12.07 8.75 6.99
N LYS A 43 12.77 8.17 6.01
CA LYS A 43 13.80 8.85 5.23
C LYS A 43 13.62 8.51 3.75
N ALA A 44 13.56 9.55 2.91
CA ALA A 44 13.49 9.37 1.47
C ALA A 44 14.81 8.82 0.91
N ALA A 45 14.73 7.67 0.25
CA ALA A 45 15.83 6.99 -0.43
C ALA A 45 15.25 6.05 -1.49
N PRO A 46 16.04 5.58 -2.47
CA PRO A 46 15.57 4.54 -3.39
C PRO A 46 15.05 3.33 -2.61
N ASN A 47 13.87 2.83 -3.01
CA ASN A 47 13.18 1.69 -2.37
C ASN A 47 12.71 1.96 -0.93
N SER A 48 12.69 3.21 -0.46
CA SER A 48 12.32 3.50 0.93
C SER A 48 10.85 3.18 1.22
N ALA A 49 9.97 3.25 0.23
CA ALA A 49 8.58 2.81 0.36
C ALA A 49 8.50 1.29 0.60
N ASP A 50 9.27 0.51 -0.16
CA ASP A 50 9.33 -0.95 -0.03
C ASP A 50 9.86 -1.36 1.34
N ASP A 51 10.90 -0.68 1.82
CA ASP A 51 11.46 -0.88 3.15
C ASP A 51 10.43 -0.58 4.24
N GLU A 52 9.68 0.50 4.07
CA GLU A 52 8.61 0.89 4.98
C GLU A 52 7.43 -0.10 4.96
N ILE A 53 7.03 -0.59 3.78
CA ILE A 53 6.01 -1.64 3.66
C ILE A 53 6.43 -2.89 4.43
N VAL A 54 7.67 -3.36 4.23
CA VAL A 54 8.17 -4.56 4.93
C VAL A 54 8.27 -4.31 6.45
N ARG A 55 8.63 -3.08 6.88
CA ARG A 55 8.64 -2.70 8.29
C ARG A 55 7.24 -2.76 8.91
N LEU A 56 6.24 -2.24 8.21
CA LEU A 56 4.84 -2.27 8.65
C LEU A 56 4.32 -3.70 8.76
N VAL A 57 4.57 -4.53 7.74
CA VAL A 57 4.19 -5.96 7.74
C VAL A 57 4.79 -6.70 8.93
N ARG A 58 6.08 -6.52 9.19
CA ARG A 58 6.77 -7.19 10.31
C ARG A 58 6.32 -6.74 11.69
N ALA A 59 5.75 -5.53 11.79
CA ALA A 59 5.27 -4.97 13.04
C ALA A 59 3.83 -5.39 13.37
N ASP A 60 3.10 -5.96 12.41
CA ASP A 60 1.74 -6.42 12.61
C ASP A 60 1.71 -7.75 13.40
N SER A 61 0.68 -7.93 14.22
CA SER A 61 0.50 -9.16 15.00
C SER A 61 0.01 -10.35 14.19
N ASP A 62 -0.63 -10.11 13.05
CA ASP A 62 -1.09 -11.15 12.11
C ASP A 62 -0.76 -10.77 10.64
N PRO A 63 0.53 -10.85 10.24
CA PRO A 63 0.96 -10.48 8.89
C PRO A 63 0.25 -11.26 7.78
N ALA A 64 -0.26 -12.47 8.06
CA ALA A 64 -0.92 -13.32 7.08
C ALA A 64 -2.24 -12.72 6.55
N GLN A 65 -2.87 -11.81 7.29
CA GLN A 65 -4.06 -11.08 6.84
C GLN A 65 -3.73 -9.90 5.93
N ILE A 66 -2.47 -9.48 5.87
CA ILE A 66 -2.04 -8.34 5.06
C ILE A 66 -1.84 -8.78 3.61
N ARG A 67 -2.39 -7.98 2.69
CA ARG A 67 -2.16 -8.12 1.25
C ARG A 67 -1.41 -6.90 0.72
N VAL A 68 -0.18 -7.10 0.24
CA VAL A 68 0.60 -6.02 -0.38
C VAL A 68 0.37 -6.01 -1.89
N ALA A 69 -0.16 -4.90 -2.39
CA ALA A 69 -0.38 -4.72 -3.81
C ALA A 69 0.90 -4.27 -4.52
N THR A 70 1.54 -5.15 -5.29
CA THR A 70 2.77 -4.82 -6.03
C THR A 70 2.90 -5.62 -7.33
N SER A 71 3.70 -5.09 -8.26
CA SER A 71 4.21 -5.83 -9.43
C SER A 71 5.72 -6.06 -9.36
N ASP A 72 6.39 -5.53 -8.34
CA ASP A 72 7.82 -5.70 -8.11
C ASP A 72 8.09 -7.07 -7.47
N ARG A 73 8.92 -7.88 -8.12
CA ARG A 73 9.24 -9.25 -7.65
C ARG A 73 10.12 -9.24 -6.40
N THR A 74 10.99 -8.25 -6.25
CA THR A 74 11.84 -8.07 -5.08
C THR A 74 10.99 -7.74 -3.87
N LEU A 75 10.06 -6.78 -3.97
CA LEU A 75 9.13 -6.48 -2.89
C LEU A 75 8.23 -7.69 -2.59
N SER A 76 7.72 -8.36 -3.63
CA SER A 76 6.88 -9.55 -3.47
C SER A 76 7.56 -10.62 -2.59
N ALA A 77 8.80 -10.99 -2.93
CA ALA A 77 9.55 -11.99 -2.17
C ALA A 77 9.82 -11.54 -0.72
N ARG A 78 10.10 -10.25 -0.51
CA ARG A 78 10.34 -9.69 0.83
C ARG A 78 9.10 -9.69 1.71
N VAL A 79 7.93 -9.43 1.12
CA VAL A 79 6.63 -9.43 1.81
C VAL A 79 6.22 -10.85 2.19
N GLU A 80 6.35 -11.80 1.25
CA GLU A 80 6.09 -13.21 1.51
C GLU A 80 7.01 -13.76 2.61
N ALA A 81 8.30 -13.41 2.56
CA ALA A 81 9.25 -13.76 3.63
C ALA A 81 8.94 -13.09 4.98
N ALA A 82 8.17 -11.99 4.98
CA ALA A 82 7.69 -11.32 6.19
C ALA A 82 6.33 -11.87 6.69
N GLY A 83 5.76 -12.87 6.01
CA GLY A 83 4.53 -13.55 6.40
C GLY A 83 3.24 -12.98 5.81
N ALA A 84 3.32 -12.00 4.93
CA ALA A 84 2.15 -11.42 4.27
C ALA A 84 1.90 -11.99 2.87
N CYS A 85 0.71 -11.77 2.34
CA CYS A 85 0.33 -12.18 0.99
C CYS A 85 0.63 -11.07 -0.03
N VAL A 86 0.92 -11.46 -1.27
CA VAL A 86 1.04 -10.52 -2.39
C VAL A 86 -0.26 -10.47 -3.18
N TYR A 87 -0.69 -9.27 -3.55
CA TYR A 87 -1.80 -9.03 -4.45
C TYR A 87 -1.29 -8.36 -5.74
N PRO A 88 -1.61 -8.88 -6.94
CA PRO A 88 -1.09 -8.29 -8.17
C PRO A 88 -1.57 -6.85 -8.35
N ALA A 89 -0.64 -5.91 -8.58
CA ALA A 89 -0.97 -4.50 -8.77
C ALA A 89 -1.96 -4.27 -9.93
N GLN A 90 -1.91 -5.09 -10.98
CA GLN A 90 -2.87 -4.99 -12.09
C GLN A 90 -4.28 -5.39 -11.67
N SER A 91 -4.43 -6.41 -10.82
CA SER A 91 -5.72 -6.83 -10.28
C SER A 91 -6.31 -5.74 -9.38
N LEU A 92 -5.48 -5.08 -8.55
CA LEU A 92 -5.93 -3.92 -7.79
C LEU A 92 -6.39 -2.78 -8.70
N ARG A 93 -5.61 -2.46 -9.75
CA ARG A 93 -5.99 -1.41 -10.71
C ARG A 93 -7.34 -1.70 -11.37
N ASN A 94 -7.58 -2.92 -11.82
CA ASN A 94 -8.85 -3.30 -12.42
C ASN A 94 -10.03 -3.20 -11.44
N LEU A 95 -9.77 -3.43 -10.14
CA LEU A 95 -10.77 -3.36 -9.09
C LEU A 95 -11.18 -1.93 -8.76
N ILE A 96 -10.22 -1.00 -8.66
CA ILE A 96 -10.47 0.38 -8.22
C ILE A 96 -10.72 1.35 -9.40
N ASP A 97 -10.43 0.91 -10.62
CA ASP A 97 -10.62 1.66 -11.87
C ASP A 97 -11.11 0.71 -12.99
N PRO A 98 -12.31 0.12 -12.84
CA PRO A 98 -12.90 -0.68 -13.91
C PRO A 98 -13.15 0.22 -15.13
N ARG A 99 -12.56 -0.15 -16.27
CA ARG A 99 -12.71 0.55 -17.54
C ARG A 99 -14.04 0.27 -18.21
#